data_AF-A0A6A6C1P3-F1
#
_entry.id   AF-A0A6A6C1P3-F1
#
_cell.length_a   1.000
_cell.length_b   1.000
_cell.length_c   1.000
_cell.angle_alpha   90.00
_cell.angle_beta   90.00
_cell.angle_gamma   90.00
#
_symmetry.space_group_name_H-M   'P 1'
#
loop_
_entity.id
_entity.type
_entity.pdbx_description
1 polymer ?
#
loop_
_entity_poly.entity_id
_entity_poly.type
_entity_poly.pdbx_seq_one_letter_code
_entity_poly.pdbx_strand_id
1 'polypeptide(L)'
;MPHATGDMKMTIRQRSPQQPIEAPSTDPQPDRIRIKNRRKRYLDLHPEYFQTAEIELADPLLYDRLVRRFQSAAEREKEGRERGFTGSMETDLVRSEAKLEALQHPDPNSPMVYKRAQDGSIVGVEADEEFRPRTKEDAWAMWTDVMEQRFLRGDDRDFDYAVVDRNEEFDDRAEEDRSQLEDYVGREDAQFVGEGLPTGETGVQDF
;
A
#
# COMPACT_ATOMS: atom_id res chain seq x y z
N MET A 1 -79.92 19.83 -9.88
CA MET A 1 -79.64 20.63 -11.09
C MET A 1 -79.99 22.08 -10.76
N PRO A 2 -79.08 23.05 -10.87
CA PRO A 2 -78.40 23.38 -12.13
C PRO A 2 -76.86 23.42 -12.04
N HIS A 3 -76.28 23.51 -13.23
CA HIS A 3 -74.88 23.32 -13.59
C HIS A 3 -74.02 24.57 -13.32
N ALA A 4 -72.77 24.37 -12.89
CA ALA A 4 -71.73 25.39 -12.95
C ALA A 4 -70.64 24.90 -13.92
N THR A 5 -70.54 25.63 -15.02
CA THR A 5 -69.62 25.49 -16.16
C THR A 5 -68.18 25.70 -15.71
N GLY A 6 -67.29 24.85 -16.22
CA GLY A 6 -65.86 24.91 -15.96
C GLY A 6 -65.15 26.04 -16.72
N ASP A 7 -64.05 26.50 -16.14
CA ASP A 7 -62.98 27.24 -16.80
C ASP A 7 -61.66 26.60 -16.39
N MET A 8 -61.17 25.67 -17.20
CA MET A 8 -59.88 25.02 -17.02
C MET A 8 -58.79 25.93 -17.57
N LYS A 9 -58.20 26.77 -16.71
CA LYS A 9 -56.99 27.52 -17.06
C LYS A 9 -55.81 26.56 -17.16
N MET A 10 -55.38 26.29 -18.40
CA MET A 10 -54.13 25.61 -18.72
C MET A 10 -52.95 26.45 -18.24
N THR A 11 -52.44 26.15 -17.05
CA THR A 11 -51.17 26.70 -16.57
C THR A 11 -50.03 25.93 -17.24
N ILE A 12 -49.39 26.57 -18.22
CA ILE A 12 -48.12 26.15 -18.80
C ILE A 12 -47.10 26.07 -17.65
N ARG A 13 -46.72 24.85 -17.29
CA ARG A 13 -45.69 24.57 -16.30
C ARG A 13 -44.35 25.02 -16.91
N GLN A 14 -43.90 26.21 -16.53
CA GLN A 14 -42.57 26.71 -16.89
C GLN A 14 -41.54 25.66 -16.49
N ARG A 15 -40.73 25.19 -17.45
CA ARG A 15 -39.54 24.37 -17.17
C ARG A 15 -38.60 25.24 -16.33
N SER A 16 -38.33 24.81 -15.10
CA SER A 16 -37.25 25.37 -14.29
C SER A 16 -35.93 25.23 -15.06
N PRO A 17 -35.06 26.26 -15.07
CA PRO A 17 -33.75 26.17 -15.68
C PRO A 17 -32.93 25.09 -14.95
N GLN A 18 -32.27 24.23 -15.73
CA GLN A 18 -31.33 23.22 -15.26
C GLN A 18 -30.34 23.86 -14.27
N GLN A 19 -30.31 23.35 -13.04
CA GLN A 19 -29.26 23.69 -12.10
C GLN A 19 -27.90 23.32 -12.71
N PRO A 20 -26.87 24.16 -12.57
CA PRO A 20 -25.53 23.79 -12.98
C PRO A 20 -25.13 22.51 -12.23
N ILE A 21 -24.57 21.55 -12.95
CA ILE A 21 -23.95 20.36 -12.37
C ILE A 21 -22.81 20.88 -11.49
N GLU A 22 -23.02 20.90 -10.17
CA GLU A 22 -21.95 21.19 -9.22
C GLU A 22 -20.87 20.13 -9.42
N ALA A 23 -19.64 20.58 -9.72
CA ALA A 23 -18.48 19.71 -9.75
C ALA A 23 -18.41 18.94 -8.41
N PRO A 24 -18.08 17.63 -8.43
CA PRO A 24 -18.10 16.82 -7.23
C PRO A 24 -17.19 17.48 -6.19
N SER A 25 -17.71 17.62 -4.97
CA SER A 25 -16.92 17.99 -3.81
C SER A 25 -15.74 17.03 -3.73
N THR A 26 -14.53 17.53 -4.01
CA THR A 26 -13.28 16.90 -3.59
C THR A 26 -13.29 16.90 -2.08
N ASP A 27 -13.98 15.94 -1.47
CA ASP A 27 -13.71 15.63 -0.07
C ASP A 27 -12.22 15.33 -0.01
N PRO A 28 -11.43 16.11 0.76
CA PRO A 28 -10.03 15.84 0.86
C PRO A 28 -9.90 14.49 1.54
N GLN A 29 -9.65 13.44 0.74
CA GLN A 29 -9.08 12.20 1.26
C GLN A 29 -7.99 12.64 2.23
N PRO A 30 -8.03 12.22 3.51
CA PRO A 30 -7.12 12.75 4.50
C PRO A 30 -5.71 12.59 3.94
N ASP A 31 -4.89 13.64 3.98
CA ASP A 31 -3.60 13.72 3.25
C ASP A 31 -2.76 12.44 3.40
N ARG A 32 -2.88 11.77 4.54
CA ARG A 32 -2.26 10.47 4.83
C ARG A 32 -2.64 9.34 3.85
N ILE A 33 -3.89 9.22 3.42
CA ILE A 33 -4.33 8.18 2.46
C ILE A 33 -3.72 8.47 1.09
N ARG A 34 -3.76 9.73 0.64
CA ARG A 34 -3.11 10.13 -0.63
C ARG A 34 -1.61 9.84 -0.61
N ILE A 35 -0.92 10.21 0.47
CA ILE A 35 0.50 9.91 0.66
C ILE A 35 0.76 8.40 0.59
N LYS A 36 -0.03 7.58 1.29
CA LYS A 36 0.13 6.11 1.23
C LYS A 36 -0.09 5.56 -0.17
N ASN A 37 -1.09 6.05 -0.89
CA ASN A 37 -1.37 5.61 -2.25
C ASN A 37 -0.24 6.01 -3.21
N ARG A 38 0.29 7.24 -3.11
CA ARG A 38 1.47 7.69 -3.87
C ARG A 38 2.68 6.80 -3.60
N ARG A 39 2.97 6.54 -2.33
CA ARG A 39 4.07 5.64 -1.92
C ARG A 39 3.88 4.21 -2.43
N LYS A 40 2.66 3.68 -2.38
CA LYS A 40 2.36 2.35 -2.92
C LYS A 40 2.60 2.30 -4.43
N ARG A 41 2.10 3.30 -5.16
CA ARG A 41 2.31 3.41 -6.61
C ARG A 41 3.77 3.57 -6.98
N TYR A 42 4.56 4.29 -6.18
CA TYR A 42 6.02 4.36 -6.35
C TYR A 42 6.65 2.96 -6.25
N LEU A 43 6.34 2.20 -5.21
CA LEU A 43 6.88 0.83 -5.06
C LEU A 43 6.48 -0.10 -6.20
N ASP A 44 5.24 0.00 -6.69
CA ASP A 44 4.76 -0.81 -7.80
C ASP A 44 5.49 -0.49 -9.12
N LEU A 45 5.89 0.78 -9.31
CA LEU A 45 6.69 1.22 -10.45
C LEU A 45 8.19 0.98 -10.29
N HIS A 46 8.69 0.87 -9.05
CA HIS A 46 10.10 0.73 -8.71
C HIS A 46 10.39 -0.57 -7.93
N PRO A 47 10.24 -1.76 -8.56
CA PRO A 47 10.59 -3.03 -7.94
C PRO A 47 12.10 -3.17 -7.64
N GLU A 48 12.92 -2.30 -8.24
CA GLU A 48 14.36 -2.18 -8.00
C GLU A 48 14.70 -1.67 -6.59
N TYR A 49 13.79 -0.98 -5.90
CA TYR A 49 13.98 -0.49 -4.54
C TYR A 49 14.42 -1.61 -3.58
N PHE A 50 13.79 -2.78 -3.66
CA PHE A 50 14.11 -3.93 -2.80
C PHE A 50 15.43 -4.64 -3.16
N GLN A 51 16.04 -4.31 -4.29
CA GLN A 51 17.30 -4.90 -4.77
C GLN A 51 18.51 -3.99 -4.52
N THR A 52 18.30 -2.80 -3.96
CA THR A 52 19.37 -1.87 -3.61
C THR A 52 20.17 -2.39 -2.42
N ALA A 53 21.47 -2.05 -2.34
CA ALA A 53 22.28 -2.39 -1.15
C ALA A 53 21.89 -1.57 0.09
N GLU A 54 21.25 -0.41 -0.12
CA GLU A 54 20.85 0.51 0.95
C GLU A 54 19.73 -0.08 1.81
N ILE A 55 18.76 -0.79 1.20
CA ILE A 55 17.67 -1.44 1.96
C ILE A 55 18.19 -2.54 2.89
N GLU A 56 19.30 -3.21 2.53
CA GLU A 56 19.94 -4.20 3.39
C GLU A 56 20.51 -3.57 4.67
N LEU A 57 20.96 -2.32 4.57
CA LEU A 57 21.51 -1.54 5.69
C LEU A 57 20.42 -0.87 6.52
N ALA A 58 19.23 -0.68 5.96
CA ALA A 58 18.11 -0.07 6.66
C ALA A 58 17.63 -0.92 7.86
N ASP A 59 17.64 -2.26 7.75
CA ASP A 59 17.46 -3.18 8.88
C ASP A 59 18.43 -4.39 8.75
N PRO A 60 19.68 -4.23 9.25
CA PRO A 60 20.72 -5.23 9.08
C PRO A 60 20.42 -6.57 9.79
N LEU A 61 19.60 -6.54 10.85
CA LEU A 61 19.33 -7.73 11.64
C LEU A 61 18.24 -8.58 11.01
N LEU A 62 17.19 -7.92 10.50
CA LEU A 62 16.13 -8.60 9.80
C LEU A 62 16.65 -9.19 8.48
N TYR A 63 17.49 -8.46 7.74
CA TYR A 63 18.14 -8.97 6.53
C TYR A 63 19.00 -10.21 6.81
N ASP A 64 19.81 -10.20 7.88
CA ASP A 64 20.64 -11.35 8.26
C ASP A 64 19.78 -12.60 8.55
N ARG A 65 18.62 -12.42 9.19
CA ARG A 65 17.74 -13.53 9.57
C ARG A 65 16.86 -14.06 8.44
N LEU A 66 16.30 -13.18 7.61
CA LEU A 66 15.41 -13.58 6.52
C LEU A 66 16.19 -13.91 5.25
N VAL A 67 17.21 -13.15 4.89
CA VAL A 67 17.92 -13.35 3.62
C VAL A 67 19.17 -14.18 3.84
N ARG A 68 20.09 -13.72 4.70
CA ARG A 68 21.41 -14.33 4.84
C ARG A 68 21.38 -15.73 5.44
N ARG A 69 20.40 -16.06 6.29
CA ARG A 69 20.21 -17.42 6.85
C ARG A 69 19.96 -18.47 5.76
N PHE A 70 19.25 -18.11 4.69
CA PHE A 70 18.90 -19.02 3.60
C PHE A 70 19.91 -19.03 2.45
N GLN A 71 20.95 -18.19 2.51
CA GLN A 71 22.07 -18.28 1.58
C GLN A 71 22.81 -19.62 1.73
N SER A 72 23.25 -20.16 0.61
CA SER A 72 24.09 -21.35 0.56
C SER A 72 25.50 -21.06 1.09
N ALA A 73 26.23 -22.11 1.48
CA ALA A 73 27.62 -21.96 1.91
C ALA A 73 28.51 -21.37 0.79
N ALA A 74 28.24 -21.74 -0.47
CA ALA A 74 28.98 -21.24 -1.62
C ALA A 74 28.74 -19.74 -1.89
N GLU A 75 27.50 -19.26 -1.75
CA GLU A 75 27.17 -17.83 -1.86
C GLU A 75 27.85 -17.02 -0.75
N ARG A 76 27.80 -17.49 0.50
CA ARG A 76 28.48 -16.81 1.63
C ARG A 76 29.99 -16.78 1.48
N GLU A 77 30.59 -17.86 0.97
CA GLU A 77 32.03 -17.90 0.76
C GLU A 77 32.46 -16.92 -0.34
N LYS A 78 31.66 -16.80 -1.41
CA LYS A 78 31.88 -15.81 -2.47
C LYS A 78 31.74 -14.38 -1.93
N GLU A 79 30.66 -14.09 -1.21
CA GLU A 79 30.43 -12.79 -0.58
C GLU A 79 31.54 -12.45 0.44
N GLY A 80 31.96 -13.42 1.24
CA GLY A 80 33.05 -13.26 2.20
C GLY A 80 34.41 -13.03 1.55
N ARG A 81 34.67 -13.66 0.39
CA ARG A 81 35.87 -13.40 -0.42
C ARG A 81 35.83 -12.02 -1.07
N GLU A 82 34.68 -11.57 -1.53
CA GLU A 82 34.49 -10.24 -2.13
C GLU A 82 34.61 -9.12 -1.10
N ARG A 83 34.00 -9.28 0.09
CA ARG A 83 34.06 -8.29 1.18
C ARG A 83 35.37 -8.31 1.97
N GLY A 84 36.07 -9.44 1.99
CA GLY A 84 37.29 -9.63 2.75
C GLY A 84 37.11 -9.55 4.27
N PHE A 85 38.23 -9.57 5.01
CA PHE A 85 38.22 -9.57 6.47
C PHE A 85 37.68 -8.26 7.06
N THR A 86 38.11 -7.12 6.53
CA THR A 86 37.66 -5.80 7.01
C THR A 86 36.16 -5.61 6.82
N GLY A 87 35.61 -5.94 5.65
CA GLY A 87 34.17 -5.84 5.40
C GLY A 87 33.36 -6.78 6.30
N SER A 88 33.86 -7.98 6.60
CA SER A 88 33.23 -8.88 7.57
C SER A 88 33.16 -8.24 8.96
N MET A 89 34.25 -7.62 9.44
CA MET A 89 34.27 -6.94 10.73
C MET A 89 33.33 -5.74 10.78
N GLU A 90 33.31 -4.91 9.73
CA GLU A 90 32.39 -3.77 9.62
C GLU A 90 30.94 -4.25 9.70
N THR A 91 30.60 -5.31 8.97
CA THR A 91 29.24 -5.89 9.00
C THR A 91 28.89 -6.41 10.40
N ASP A 92 29.83 -7.07 11.09
CA ASP A 92 29.63 -7.56 12.45
C ASP A 92 29.44 -6.41 13.46
N LEU A 93 30.19 -5.31 13.31
CA LEU A 93 30.06 -4.11 14.12
C LEU A 93 28.68 -3.47 13.94
N VAL A 94 28.25 -3.22 12.70
CA VAL A 94 26.93 -2.66 12.38
C VAL A 94 25.82 -3.53 12.97
N ARG A 95 25.91 -4.86 12.83
CA ARG A 95 24.95 -5.79 13.45
C ARG A 95 24.98 -5.74 14.99
N SER A 96 26.14 -5.54 15.60
CA SER A 96 26.24 -5.44 17.06
C SER A 96 25.62 -4.14 17.59
N GLU A 97 25.79 -3.03 16.86
CA GLU A 97 25.20 -1.73 17.16
C GLU A 97 23.68 -1.79 17.00
N ALA A 98 23.19 -2.30 15.87
CA ALA A 98 21.76 -2.47 15.63
C ALA A 98 21.10 -3.35 16.71
N LYS A 99 21.77 -4.39 17.22
CA LYS A 99 21.24 -5.22 18.33
C LYS A 99 21.11 -4.43 19.62
N LEU A 100 22.06 -3.54 19.91
CA LEU A 100 22.03 -2.69 21.10
C LEU A 100 20.93 -1.63 20.97
N GLU A 101 20.77 -1.03 19.80
CA GLU A 101 19.70 -0.09 19.50
C GLU A 101 18.33 -0.76 19.63
N ALA A 102 18.12 -1.93 19.02
CA ALA A 102 16.86 -2.65 19.09
C ALA A 102 16.48 -3.11 20.52
N LEU A 103 17.46 -3.26 21.42
CA LEU A 103 17.19 -3.48 22.85
C LEU A 103 16.74 -2.21 23.59
N GLN A 104 17.28 -1.05 23.21
CA GLN A 104 16.95 0.24 23.85
C GLN A 104 15.66 0.83 23.29
N HIS A 105 15.44 0.63 21.99
CA HIS A 105 14.30 1.12 21.22
C HIS A 105 13.68 -0.03 20.42
N PRO A 106 12.91 -0.93 21.07
CA PRO A 106 12.21 -1.99 20.36
C PRO A 106 11.16 -1.38 19.41
N ASP A 107 11.22 -1.74 18.13
CA ASP A 107 10.18 -1.36 17.17
C ASP A 107 8.97 -2.30 17.32
N PRO A 108 7.78 -1.77 17.67
CA PRO A 108 6.57 -2.59 17.79
C PRO A 108 6.11 -3.20 16.46
N ASN A 109 6.58 -2.68 15.32
CA ASN A 109 6.23 -3.18 14.00
C ASN A 109 7.27 -4.15 13.42
N SER A 110 8.38 -4.38 14.13
CA SER A 110 9.39 -5.33 13.67
C SER A 110 8.92 -6.76 13.93
N PRO A 111 9.09 -7.68 12.98
CA PRO A 111 8.79 -9.10 13.17
C PRO A 111 9.75 -9.80 14.14
N MET A 112 10.77 -9.10 14.64
CA MET A 112 11.77 -9.62 15.57
C MET A 112 11.81 -8.82 16.87
N VAL A 113 11.89 -9.53 17.98
CA VAL A 113 12.09 -8.96 19.31
C VAL A 113 13.44 -9.38 19.86
N TYR A 114 14.23 -8.40 20.28
CA TYR A 114 15.56 -8.64 20.85
C TYR A 114 15.49 -8.64 22.37
N LYS A 115 16.17 -9.61 22.99
CA LYS A 115 16.24 -9.75 24.46
C LYS A 115 17.65 -10.13 24.89
N ARG A 116 18.03 -9.75 26.11
CA ARG A 116 19.27 -10.23 26.73
C ARG A 116 19.03 -11.62 27.32
N ALA A 117 19.85 -12.59 26.91
CA ALA A 117 19.88 -13.92 27.49
C ALA A 117 20.59 -13.92 28.85
N GLN A 118 20.51 -15.05 29.56
CA GLN A 118 21.08 -15.22 30.90
C GLN A 118 22.62 -15.10 30.92
N ASP A 119 23.27 -15.41 29.80
CA ASP A 119 24.71 -15.29 29.60
C ASP A 119 25.16 -13.86 29.19
N GLY A 120 24.22 -12.92 29.07
CA GLY A 120 24.47 -11.55 28.64
C GLY A 120 24.48 -11.34 27.12
N SER A 121 24.35 -12.40 26.32
CA SER A 121 24.25 -12.30 24.86
C SER A 121 22.89 -11.71 24.42
N ILE A 122 22.86 -11.06 23.25
CA ILE A 122 21.62 -10.49 22.69
C ILE A 122 21.07 -11.47 21.66
N VAL A 123 19.88 -12.00 21.95
CA VAL A 123 19.18 -12.95 21.08
C VAL A 123 17.95 -12.28 20.47
N GLY A 124 17.82 -12.41 19.15
CA GLY A 124 16.61 -12.05 18.41
C GLY A 124 15.69 -13.27 18.29
N VAL A 125 14.45 -13.10 18.73
CA VAL A 125 13.37 -14.10 18.68
C VAL A 125 12.28 -13.55 17.77
N GLU A 126 11.67 -14.40 16.94
CA GLU A 126 10.52 -13.99 16.14
C GLU A 126 9.37 -13.56 17.06
N ALA A 127 8.67 -12.47 16.70
CA ALA A 127 7.56 -11.95 17.49
C ALA A 127 6.37 -12.93 17.52
N ASP A 128 6.16 -13.64 16.40
CA ASP A 128 5.12 -14.65 16.20
C ASP A 128 5.68 -15.80 15.33
N GLU A 129 5.00 -16.95 15.33
CA GLU A 129 5.31 -18.11 14.50
C GLU A 129 5.11 -17.82 13.00
N GLU A 130 4.20 -16.90 12.64
CA GLU A 130 3.99 -16.47 11.26
C GLU A 130 5.25 -15.83 10.64
N PHE A 131 6.06 -15.16 11.47
CA PHE A 131 7.31 -14.53 11.03
C PHE A 131 8.49 -15.50 10.94
N ARG A 132 8.25 -16.81 11.08
CA ARG A 132 9.28 -17.84 10.89
C ARG A 132 9.27 -18.33 9.44
N PRO A 133 10.22 -17.90 8.59
CA PRO A 133 10.29 -18.38 7.21
C PRO A 133 10.61 -19.87 7.16
N ARG A 134 9.97 -20.58 6.22
CA ARG A 134 10.20 -22.02 5.98
C ARG A 134 11.10 -22.26 4.78
N THR A 135 11.03 -21.39 3.78
CA THR A 135 11.81 -21.45 2.54
C THR A 135 12.54 -20.13 2.28
N LYS A 136 13.46 -20.13 1.31
CA LYS A 136 14.17 -18.92 0.88
C LYS A 136 13.20 -17.92 0.27
N GLU A 137 12.23 -18.42 -0.49
CA GLU A 137 11.18 -17.64 -1.14
C GLU A 137 10.26 -16.98 -0.11
N ASP A 138 9.83 -17.74 0.91
CA ASP A 138 9.01 -17.19 2.01
C ASP A 138 9.77 -16.09 2.75
N ALA A 139 11.07 -16.31 3.01
CA ALA A 139 11.89 -15.34 3.73
C ALA A 139 12.08 -14.04 2.92
N TRP A 140 12.25 -14.16 1.60
CA TRP A 140 12.32 -13.00 0.71
C TRP A 140 10.99 -12.26 0.61
N ALA A 141 9.88 -12.98 0.56
CA ALA A 141 8.54 -12.37 0.56
C ALA A 141 8.27 -11.62 1.87
N MET A 142 8.61 -12.22 3.02
CA MET A 142 8.52 -11.56 4.34
C MET A 142 9.42 -10.31 4.41
N TRP A 143 10.65 -10.40 3.90
CA TRP A 143 11.55 -9.24 3.85
C TRP A 143 10.95 -8.10 3.03
N THR A 144 10.43 -8.41 1.85
CA THR A 144 9.82 -7.44 0.95
C THR A 144 8.59 -6.80 1.59
N ASP A 145 7.70 -7.60 2.18
CA ASP A 145 6.49 -7.08 2.84
C ASP A 145 6.84 -6.17 4.02
N VAL A 146 7.79 -6.55 4.88
CA VAL A 146 8.19 -5.72 6.02
C VAL A 146 8.83 -4.40 5.55
N MET A 147 9.69 -4.44 4.52
CA MET A 147 10.27 -3.24 3.93
C MET A 147 9.23 -2.38 3.21
N GLU A 148 8.24 -2.98 2.56
CA GLU A 148 7.10 -2.30 1.96
C GLU A 148 6.29 -1.56 3.03
N GLN A 149 5.88 -2.24 4.10
CA GLN A 149 5.13 -1.61 5.19
C GLN A 149 5.92 -0.47 5.83
N ARG A 150 7.23 -0.65 6.02
CA ARG A 150 8.13 0.39 6.52
C ARG A 150 8.13 1.61 5.59
N PHE A 151 8.24 1.38 4.28
CA PHE A 151 8.23 2.44 3.29
C PHE A 151 6.89 3.19 3.27
N LEU A 152 5.77 2.47 3.27
CA LEU A 152 4.43 3.04 3.29
C LEU A 152 4.18 3.90 4.54
N ARG A 153 4.74 3.51 5.70
CA ARG A 153 4.67 4.32 6.93
C ARG A 153 5.53 5.58 6.88
N GLY A 154 6.64 5.54 6.14
CA GLY A 154 7.59 6.66 6.08
C GLY A 154 8.77 6.49 7.03
N ASP A 155 9.06 5.26 7.41
CA ASP A 155 10.07 4.93 8.42
C ASP A 155 11.43 4.59 7.79
N ASP A 156 11.56 4.68 6.47
CA ASP A 156 12.87 4.63 5.82
C ASP A 156 13.55 6.00 5.92
N ARG A 157 14.62 6.07 6.71
CA ARG A 157 15.32 7.35 6.99
C ARG A 157 16.26 7.76 5.86
N ASP A 158 16.65 6.81 5.02
CA ASP A 158 17.61 7.03 3.95
C ASP A 158 16.91 7.47 2.64
N PHE A 159 15.57 7.30 2.56
CA PHE A 159 14.76 7.70 1.42
C PHE A 159 14.19 9.12 1.54
N ASP A 160 14.34 9.94 0.49
CA ASP A 160 13.71 11.26 0.41
C ASP A 160 12.24 11.16 -0.02
N TYR A 161 11.33 11.01 0.95
CA TYR A 161 9.89 10.95 0.68
C TYR A 161 9.31 12.18 -0.02
N ALA A 162 9.98 13.34 -0.01
CA ALA A 162 9.44 14.52 -0.67
C ALA A 162 9.26 14.31 -2.19
N VAL A 163 10.09 13.45 -2.81
CA VAL A 163 10.02 13.15 -4.25
C VAL A 163 8.78 12.35 -4.63
N VAL A 164 8.17 11.64 -3.67
CA VAL A 164 6.97 10.81 -3.87
C VAL A 164 5.75 11.50 -3.28
N ASP A 165 5.83 11.94 -2.03
CA ASP A 165 4.70 12.47 -1.27
C ASP A 165 4.13 13.76 -1.88
N ARG A 166 4.96 14.53 -2.58
CA ARG A 166 4.56 15.79 -3.25
C ARG A 166 4.40 15.65 -4.76
N ASN A 167 4.58 14.45 -5.32
CA ASN A 167 4.47 14.23 -6.74
C ASN A 167 3.08 13.67 -7.10
N GLU A 168 2.31 14.48 -7.80
CA GLU A 168 0.95 14.14 -8.27
C GLU A 168 0.95 13.11 -9.42
N GLU A 169 2.10 12.81 -10.04
CA GLU A 169 2.20 11.74 -11.04
C GLU A 169 1.98 10.35 -10.42
N PHE A 170 2.22 10.23 -9.12
CA PHE A 170 1.89 9.04 -8.34
C PHE A 170 0.45 9.07 -7.80
N ASP A 171 -0.37 10.06 -8.17
CA ASP A 171 -1.81 9.94 -7.98
C ASP A 171 -2.38 8.99 -9.03
N ASP A 172 -3.16 8.00 -8.56
CA ASP A 172 -3.81 7.08 -9.46
C ASP A 172 -5.07 7.71 -10.07
N ARG A 173 -4.89 8.52 -11.11
CA ARG A 173 -5.99 9.16 -11.83
C ARG A 173 -7.03 8.16 -12.34
N ALA A 174 -6.60 6.94 -12.71
CA ALA A 174 -7.53 5.92 -13.17
C ALA A 174 -8.40 5.37 -12.03
N GLU A 175 -7.83 5.22 -10.83
CA GLU A 175 -8.59 4.88 -9.62
C GLU A 175 -9.52 6.01 -9.19
N GLU A 176 -9.08 7.26 -9.29
CA GLU A 176 -9.91 8.43 -9.00
C GLU A 176 -11.10 8.52 -9.96
N ASP A 177 -10.87 8.32 -11.26
CA ASP A 177 -11.92 8.30 -12.28
C ASP A 177 -12.92 7.14 -12.03
N ARG A 178 -12.43 5.95 -11.68
CA ARG A 178 -13.28 4.80 -11.30
C ARG A 178 -14.10 5.09 -10.06
N SER A 179 -13.49 5.63 -9.01
CA SER A 179 -14.17 5.97 -7.75
C SER A 179 -15.27 7.02 -7.99
N GLN A 180 -14.97 8.05 -8.80
CA GLN A 180 -15.97 9.05 -9.20
C GLN A 180 -17.12 8.44 -10.00
N LEU A 181 -16.84 7.49 -10.89
CA LEU A 181 -17.86 6.78 -11.64
C LEU A 181 -18.73 5.90 -10.72
N GLU A 182 -18.13 5.17 -9.79
CA GLU A 182 -18.87 4.35 -8.82
C GLU A 182 -19.78 5.22 -7.94
N ASP A 183 -19.30 6.36 -7.45
CA ASP A 183 -20.10 7.32 -6.70
C ASP A 183 -21.25 7.91 -7.55
N TYR A 184 -20.97 8.24 -8.81
CA TYR A 184 -21.99 8.73 -9.74
C TYR A 184 -23.08 7.67 -9.97
N VAL A 185 -22.69 6.45 -10.32
CA VAL A 185 -23.59 5.33 -10.57
C VAL A 185 -24.38 4.96 -9.31
N GLY A 186 -23.75 5.00 -8.13
CA GLY A 186 -24.41 4.71 -6.86
C GLY A 186 -25.45 5.75 -6.44
N ARG A 187 -25.33 7.00 -6.93
CA ARG A 187 -26.35 8.06 -6.72
C ARG A 187 -27.48 8.01 -7.73
N GLU A 188 -27.29 7.40 -8.89
CA GLU A 188 -28.36 7.26 -9.88
C GLU A 188 -29.27 6.06 -9.54
N ASP A 189 -30.57 6.32 -9.43
CA ASP A 189 -31.56 5.25 -9.42
C ASP A 189 -31.62 4.60 -10.80
N ALA A 190 -31.59 3.27 -10.86
CA ALA A 190 -31.68 2.52 -12.12
C ALA A 190 -32.97 2.88 -12.87
N GLN A 191 -32.83 3.68 -13.93
CA GLN A 191 -33.95 4.04 -14.82
C GLN A 191 -33.89 3.20 -16.09
N PHE A 192 -34.98 2.51 -16.38
CA PHE A 192 -35.14 1.81 -17.63
C PHE A 192 -35.47 2.80 -18.75
N VAL A 193 -34.69 2.79 -19.82
CA VAL A 193 -34.95 3.63 -21.00
C VAL A 193 -36.00 2.94 -21.88
N GLY A 194 -37.29 3.19 -21.59
CA GLY A 194 -38.41 2.71 -22.39
C GLY A 194 -39.76 2.86 -21.67
N GLU A 195 -40.86 3.08 -22.42
CA GLU A 195 -42.22 3.03 -21.87
C GLU A 195 -42.65 1.56 -21.67
N GLY A 196 -42.41 0.99 -20.48
CA GLY A 196 -42.94 -0.33 -20.12
C GLY A 196 -42.22 -1.00 -18.95
N LEU A 197 -42.93 -1.83 -18.18
CA LEU A 197 -42.32 -2.70 -17.17
C LEU A 197 -41.42 -3.75 -17.85
N PRO A 198 -40.24 -4.07 -17.29
CA PRO A 198 -39.34 -5.05 -17.85
C PRO A 198 -40.01 -6.43 -17.85
N THR A 199 -40.46 -6.86 -19.03
CA THR A 199 -40.83 -8.25 -19.29
C THR A 199 -39.54 -8.93 -19.74
N GLY A 200 -38.97 -9.75 -18.84
CA GLY A 200 -37.66 -10.35 -19.04
C GLY A 200 -37.63 -11.25 -20.27
N GLU A 201 -36.88 -10.81 -21.28
CA GLU A 201 -36.20 -11.63 -22.29
C GLU A 201 -35.12 -10.73 -22.90
N THR A 202 -33.98 -10.60 -22.20
CA THR A 202 -32.78 -10.04 -22.82
C THR A 202 -32.33 -11.03 -23.89
N GLY A 203 -32.69 -10.77 -25.14
CA GLY A 203 -32.39 -11.58 -26.32
C GLY A 203 -30.89 -11.61 -26.66
N VAL A 204 -30.08 -12.17 -25.77
CA VAL A 204 -28.74 -12.64 -26.10
C VAL A 204 -28.92 -13.99 -26.79
N GLN A 205 -28.95 -13.97 -28.12
CA GLN A 205 -28.87 -15.19 -28.91
C GLN A 205 -27.40 -15.65 -28.90
N ASP A 206 -27.11 -16.72 -28.16
CA ASP A 206 -25.89 -17.50 -28.36
C ASP A 206 -25.92 -18.04 -29.80
N PHE A 207 -24.97 -17.58 -30.63
CA PHE A 207 -24.66 -18.15 -31.94
C PHE A 207 -23.43 -19.04 -31.85
#